data_AF-A0A1F7H847-F1
#
_entry.id   AF-A0A1F7H847-F1
#
_cell.length_a   1.000
_cell.length_b   1.000
_cell.length_c   1.000
_cell.angle_alpha   90.00
_cell.angle_beta   90.00
_cell.angle_gamma   90.00
#
_symmetry.space_group_name_H-M   'P 1'
#
loop_
_entity.id
_entity.type
_entity.pdbx_description
1 polymer ?
#
loop_
_entity_poly.entity_id
_entity_poly.type
_entity_poly.pdbx_seq_one_letter_code
_entity_poly.pdbx_strand_id
1 'polypeptide(L)'
;MFWQQLAPTNFLDDLKGAIQIHHAVNDPVVNIGYSRNLKSLLDKTPVIHELVEYQDGGHNLSGSPFNQAMQKTVDFFHTYLK
;
A
#
# COMPACT_ATOMS: atom_id res chain seq x y z
N MET A 1 -16.99 -8.60 18.48
CA MET A 1 -16.97 -9.20 17.13
C MET A 1 -17.44 -8.22 16.03
N PHE A 2 -17.37 -6.90 16.25
CA PHE A 2 -17.74 -5.88 15.25
C PHE A 2 -16.56 -5.54 14.32
N TRP A 3 -15.40 -5.20 14.88
CA TRP A 3 -14.21 -4.80 14.12
C TRP A 3 -13.67 -5.87 13.17
N GLN A 4 -13.89 -7.15 13.47
CA GLN A 4 -13.52 -8.25 12.58
C GLN A 4 -14.34 -8.27 11.27
N GLN A 5 -15.57 -7.76 11.28
CA GLN A 5 -16.39 -7.74 10.07
C GLN A 5 -16.02 -6.58 9.13
N LEU A 6 -15.30 -5.58 9.65
CA LEU A 6 -14.95 -4.36 8.91
C LEU A 6 -13.48 -4.33 8.48
N ALA A 7 -12.64 -5.21 9.01
CA ALA A 7 -11.21 -5.24 8.68
C ALA A 7 -11.02 -5.76 7.25
N PRO A 8 -10.52 -4.95 6.30
CA PRO A 8 -10.34 -5.38 4.90
C PRO A 8 -9.37 -6.56 4.76
N THR A 9 -8.45 -6.69 5.72
CA THR A 9 -7.49 -7.81 5.79
C THR A 9 -8.13 -9.18 5.97
N ASN A 10 -9.43 -9.25 6.32
CA ASN A 10 -10.15 -10.52 6.42
C ASN A 10 -10.74 -10.98 5.07
N PHE A 11 -10.62 -10.18 4.01
CA PHE A 11 -11.20 -10.42 2.70
C PHE A 11 -10.14 -10.40 1.58
N LEU A 12 -8.88 -10.71 1.90
CA LEU A 12 -7.79 -10.62 0.93
C LEU A 12 -7.96 -11.57 -0.27
N ASP A 13 -8.65 -12.70 -0.08
CA ASP A 13 -8.92 -13.67 -1.15
C ASP A 13 -9.95 -13.16 -2.19
N ASP A 14 -10.72 -12.14 -1.84
CA ASP A 14 -11.69 -11.51 -2.73
C ASP A 14 -11.04 -10.51 -3.69
N LEU A 15 -9.78 -10.11 -3.43
CA LEU A 15 -9.04 -9.18 -4.28
C LEU A 15 -8.71 -9.82 -5.64
N LYS A 16 -9.10 -9.15 -6.73
CA LYS A 16 -8.87 -9.61 -8.11
C LYS A 16 -7.85 -8.76 -8.88
N GLY A 17 -7.47 -7.61 -8.34
CA GLY A 17 -6.49 -6.71 -8.94
C GLY A 17 -5.15 -6.75 -8.20
N ALA A 18 -4.12 -6.20 -8.85
CA ALA A 18 -2.85 -5.94 -8.19
C ALA A 18 -2.97 -4.75 -7.23
N ILE A 19 -2.20 -4.75 -6.14
CA ILE A 19 -2.19 -3.70 -5.11
C ILE A 19 -0.84 -3.00 -5.03
N GLN A 20 -0.83 -1.68 -5.11
CA GLN A 20 0.34 -0.86 -4.81
C GLN A 20 0.07 -0.03 -3.55
N ILE A 21 1.01 -0.07 -2.60
CA ILE A 21 0.92 0.68 -1.33
C ILE A 21 2.07 1.69 -1.28
N HIS A 22 1.75 2.95 -1.01
CA HIS A 22 2.74 4.02 -0.80
C HIS A 22 2.65 4.53 0.64
N HIS A 23 3.79 4.67 1.33
CA HIS A 23 3.78 5.15 2.71
C HIS A 23 5.11 5.82 3.08
N ALA A 24 5.07 7.02 3.67
CA ALA A 24 6.24 7.62 4.30
C ALA A 24 6.55 6.98 5.66
N VAL A 25 7.80 6.60 5.89
CA VAL A 25 8.29 6.06 7.17
C VAL A 25 8.11 7.06 8.31
N ASN A 26 8.15 8.35 8.00
CA ASN A 26 7.97 9.44 8.97
C ASN A 26 6.53 9.96 9.06
N ASP A 27 5.52 9.22 8.58
CA ASP A 27 4.11 9.58 8.78
C ASP A 27 3.78 9.66 10.29
N PRO A 28 3.42 10.85 10.82
CA PRO A 28 3.13 11.02 12.24
C PRO A 28 1.69 10.64 12.61
N VAL A 29 0.83 10.34 11.64
CA VAL A 29 -0.60 10.07 11.82
C VAL A 29 -0.89 8.58 11.71
N VAL A 30 -0.32 7.91 10.71
CA VAL A 30 -0.48 6.46 10.51
C VAL A 30 0.87 5.78 10.60
N ASN A 31 0.98 4.78 11.46
CA ASN A 31 2.24 4.07 11.63
C ASN A 31 2.55 3.21 10.38
N ILE A 32 3.79 3.28 9.88
CA ILE A 32 4.30 2.46 8.76
C ILE A 32 4.06 0.95 8.94
N GLY A 33 3.97 0.49 10.20
CA GLY A 33 3.62 -0.88 10.57
C GLY A 33 2.29 -1.35 9.99
N TYR A 34 1.31 -0.47 9.75
CA TYR A 34 0.07 -0.83 9.07
C TYR A 34 0.33 -1.35 7.65
N SER A 35 1.13 -0.64 6.87
CA SER A 35 1.47 -1.05 5.51
C SER A 35 2.38 -2.27 5.48
N ARG A 36 3.36 -2.36 6.38
CA ARG A 36 4.24 -3.53 6.52
C ARG A 36 3.46 -4.79 6.92
N ASN A 37 2.51 -4.66 7.84
CA ASN A 37 1.64 -5.76 8.25
C ASN A 37 0.70 -6.19 7.12
N LEU A 38 0.09 -5.23 6.40
CA LEU A 38 -0.72 -5.54 5.22
C LEU A 38 0.09 -6.28 4.16
N LYS A 39 1.32 -5.82 3.86
CA LYS A 39 2.22 -6.51 2.95
C LYS A 39 2.52 -7.94 3.44
N SER A 40 2.84 -8.12 4.72
CA SER A 40 3.09 -9.43 5.32
C SER A 40 1.89 -10.39 5.23
N LEU A 41 0.66 -9.87 5.24
CA LEU A 41 -0.54 -10.66 4.98
C LEU A 41 -0.71 -10.99 3.50
N LEU A 42 -0.49 -10.02 2.61
CA LEU A 42 -0.54 -10.21 1.15
C LEU A 42 0.55 -11.17 0.65
N ASP A 43 1.72 -11.22 1.30
CA ASP A 43 2.80 -12.17 1.02
C ASP A 43 2.36 -13.64 1.18
N LYS A 44 1.23 -13.88 1.86
CA LYS A 44 0.64 -15.21 2.07
C LYS A 44 -0.48 -15.53 1.08
N THR A 45 -0.74 -14.66 0.12
CA THR A 45 -1.80 -14.81 -0.88
C THR A 45 -1.20 -14.76 -2.30
N PRO A 46 -1.94 -15.19 -3.33
CA PRO A 46 -1.50 -15.04 -4.71
C PRO A 46 -1.70 -13.61 -5.26
N VAL A 47 -2.17 -12.66 -4.45
CA VAL A 47 -2.44 -11.28 -4.89
C VAL A 47 -1.11 -10.62 -5.25
N ILE A 48 -1.02 -10.09 -6.48
CA ILE A 48 0.14 -9.30 -6.90
C ILE A 48 0.16 -8.01 -6.09
N HIS A 49 1.28 -7.70 -5.44
CA HIS A 49 1.36 -6.51 -4.61
C HIS A 49 2.77 -5.96 -4.46
N GLU A 50 2.86 -4.67 -4.16
CA GLU A 50 4.10 -4.01 -3.78
C GLU A 50 3.90 -2.93 -2.69
N LEU A 51 4.93 -2.72 -1.89
CA LEU A 51 5.01 -1.64 -0.91
C LEU A 51 6.20 -0.74 -1.24
N VAL A 52 5.93 0.54 -1.45
CA VAL A 52 6.93 1.57 -1.66
C VAL A 52 7.01 2.44 -0.42
N GLU A 53 8.16 2.40 0.25
CA GLU A 53 8.44 3.20 1.44
C GLU A 53 9.28 4.43 1.08
N TYR A 54 8.90 5.58 1.63
CA TYR A 54 9.63 6.84 1.49
C TYR A 54 10.21 7.24 2.83
N GLN A 55 11.48 7.66 2.90
CA GLN A 55 12.07 8.04 4.20
C GLN A 55 11.41 9.30 4.79
N ASP A 56 10.91 10.17 3.93
CA ASP A 56 10.19 11.39 4.25
C ASP A 56 8.90 11.54 3.40
N GLY A 57 8.14 12.61 3.65
CA GLY A 57 6.88 12.90 2.94
C GLY A 57 5.67 13.13 3.85
N GLY A 58 5.72 12.63 5.09
CA GLY A 58 4.64 12.78 6.07
C GLY A 58 3.34 12.08 5.67
N HIS A 59 2.22 12.46 6.28
CA HIS A 59 0.93 11.81 6.07
C HIS A 59 0.38 11.97 4.64
N ASN A 60 0.58 13.17 4.08
CA ASN A 60 0.30 13.44 2.67
C ASN A 60 1.63 13.62 1.97
N LEU A 61 2.05 12.60 1.21
CA LEU A 61 3.28 12.67 0.44
C LEU A 61 3.36 14.01 -0.31
N SER A 62 4.47 14.71 -0.11
CA SER A 62 4.71 16.04 -0.67
C SER A 62 6.13 16.12 -1.24
N GLY A 63 6.38 17.10 -2.10
CA GLY A 63 7.71 17.31 -2.69
C GLY A 63 8.19 16.12 -3.54
N SER A 64 9.46 15.74 -3.37
CA SER A 64 10.08 14.66 -4.15
C SER A 64 9.41 13.28 -3.94
N PRO A 65 9.09 12.85 -2.70
CA PRO A 65 8.32 11.61 -2.48
C PRO A 65 7.01 11.53 -3.26
N PHE A 66 6.27 12.64 -3.36
CA PHE A 66 5.03 12.70 -4.14
C PHE A 66 5.28 12.42 -5.62
N ASN A 67 6.26 13.10 -6.23
CA ASN A 67 6.59 12.91 -7.64
C ASN A 67 7.02 11.46 -7.93
N GLN A 68 7.81 10.87 -7.03
CA GLN A 68 8.21 9.47 -7.13
C GLN A 68 7.03 8.50 -6.98
N ALA A 69 6.09 8.79 -6.08
CA ALA A 69 4.86 7.99 -5.94
C ALA A 69 4.03 8.04 -7.22
N MET A 70 3.77 9.22 -7.77
CA MET A 70 3.00 9.36 -9.00
C MET A 70 3.61 8.63 -10.18
N GLN A 71 4.94 8.72 -10.36
CA GLN A 71 5.62 7.98 -11.43
C GLN A 71 5.45 6.46 -11.25
N LYS A 72 5.70 5.94 -10.04
CA LYS A 72 5.55 4.52 -9.73
C LYS A 72 4.11 4.04 -9.91
N THR A 73 3.12 4.89 -9.63
CA THR A 73 1.72 4.59 -9.87
C THR A 73 1.43 4.44 -11.36
N VAL A 74 1.92 5.36 -12.20
CA VAL A 74 1.79 5.25 -13.66
C VAL A 74 2.44 3.96 -14.18
N ASP A 75 3.66 3.66 -13.73
CA ASP A 75 4.39 2.45 -14.13
C ASP A 75 3.65 1.17 -13.71
N PHE A 76 3.08 1.16 -12.51
CA PHE A 76 2.29 0.05 -11.99
C PHE A 76 1.03 -0.19 -12.82
N PHE A 77 0.29 0.88 -13.14
CA PHE A 77 -0.87 0.76 -14.03
C PHE A 77 -0.48 0.29 -15.43
N HIS A 78 0.60 0.80 -16.02
CA HIS A 78 1.07 0.29 -17.32
C HIS A 78 1.42 -1.21 -17.28
N THR A 79 1.86 -1.72 -16.14
CA THR A 79 2.22 -3.13 -15.97
C THR A 79 1.00 -4.02 -15.80
N TYR A 80 0.02 -3.59 -14.99
CA TYR A 80 -1.06 -4.47 -14.52
C TYR A 80 -2.46 -4.11 -15.05
N LEU A 81 -2.64 -2.94 -15.67
CA LEU A 81 -3.89 -2.50 -16.29
C LEU A 81 -3.70 -2.42 -17.81
N LYS A 82 -4.43 -3.27 -18.54
CA LYS A 82 -4.46 -3.32 -20.00
C LYS A 82 -5.86 -3.04 -20.50
#